data_AF-F8FHG7-F1
#
_entry.id   AF-F8FHG7-F1
#
_cell.length_a   1.000
_cell.length_b   1.000
_cell.length_c   1.000
_cell.angle_alpha   90.00
_cell.angle_beta   90.00
_cell.angle_gamma   90.00
#
_symmetry.space_group_name_H-M   'P 1'
#
loop_
_entity.id
_entity.type
_entity.pdbx_description
1 polymer ?
#
loop_
_entity_poly.entity_id
_entity_poly.type
_entity_poly.pdbx_seq_one_letter_code
_entity_poly.pdbx_strand_id
1 'polypeptide(L)' 'MLVPGSFDLQSSISLEIEKLRERLVSLGIRFGLMHPEVQECSRQLDELLLQYYEIVRHHKNNPS' A
#
# COMPACT_ATOMS: atom_id res chain seq x y z
N MET A 1 -17.21 -6.37 -21.17
CA MET A 1 -16.37 -7.44 -20.58
C MET A 1 -15.48 -6.78 -19.55
N LEU A 2 -15.63 -7.09 -18.25
CA LEU A 2 -14.80 -6.55 -17.18
C LEU A 2 -13.40 -7.16 -17.29
N VAL A 3 -12.36 -6.33 -17.37
CA VAL A 3 -10.97 -6.79 -17.42
C VAL A 3 -10.60 -7.37 -16.06
N PRO A 4 -10.39 -8.68 -15.91
CA PRO A 4 -10.20 -9.31 -14.60
C PRO A 4 -8.94 -8.83 -13.87
N GLY A 5 -7.89 -8.45 -14.62
CA GLY A 5 -6.56 -8.18 -14.07
C GLY A 5 -6.44 -6.93 -13.20
N SER A 6 -7.42 -6.01 -13.26
CA SER A 6 -7.31 -4.73 -12.57
C SER A 6 -7.82 -4.79 -11.12
N PHE A 7 -8.83 -5.63 -10.86
CA PHE A 7 -9.30 -5.97 -9.52
C PHE A 7 -8.28 -6.83 -8.75
N ASP A 8 -7.61 -7.75 -9.45
CA ASP A 8 -6.58 -8.62 -8.87
C ASP A 8 -5.36 -7.81 -8.42
N LEU A 9 -4.93 -6.83 -9.24
CA LEU A 9 -3.83 -5.94 -8.90
C LEU A 9 -4.16 -5.03 -7.70
N GLN A 10 -5.36 -4.44 -7.68
CA GLN A 10 -5.81 -3.59 -6.57
C GLN A 10 -5.87 -4.39 -5.26
N SER A 11 -6.39 -5.62 -5.31
CA SER A 11 -6.48 -6.51 -4.15
C SER A 11 -5.09 -6.92 -3.64
N SER A 12 -4.16 -7.21 -4.55
CA SER A 12 -2.77 -7.54 -4.22
C SER A 12 -2.05 -6.38 -3.52
N ILE A 13 -2.13 -5.17 -4.07
CA ILE A 13 -1.52 -3.98 -3.45
C ILE A 13 -2.17 -3.66 -2.10
N SER A 14 -3.49 -3.81 -1.98
CA SER A 14 -4.19 -3.61 -0.70
C SER A 14 -3.70 -4.58 0.38
N LEU A 15 -3.42 -5.84 0.02
CA LEU A 15 -2.88 -6.84 0.95
C LEU A 15 -1.48 -6.46 1.42
N GLU A 16 -0.60 -6.02 0.51
CA GLU A 16 0.76 -5.61 0.86
C GLU A 16 0.79 -4.33 1.70
N ILE A 17 -0.13 -3.39 1.46
CA ILE A 17 -0.32 -2.21 2.32
C ILE A 17 -0.62 -2.66 3.76
N GLU A 18 -1.54 -3.60 3.96
CA GLU A 18 -1.91 -4.02 5.32
C GLU A 18 -0.75 -4.74 6.03
N LYS A 19 -0.02 -5.61 5.33
CA LYS A 19 1.17 -6.26 5.89
C LYS A 19 2.22 -5.24 6.33
N LEU A 20 2.47 -4.21 5.52
CA LEU A 20 3.43 -3.15 5.86
C LEU A 20 2.93 -2.27 7.01
N ARG A 21 1.63 -2.01 7.11
CA ARG A 21 1.04 -1.30 8.26
C ARG A 21 1.25 -2.07 9.56
N GLU A 22 0.96 -3.37 9.57
CA GLU A 22 1.18 -4.23 10.75
C GLU A 22 2.66 -4.26 11.16
N ARG A 23 3.56 -4.37 10.18
CA ARG A 23 5.01 -4.33 10.41
C ARG A 23 5.45 -2.97 10.98
N LEU A 24 4.97 -1.87 10.41
CA LEU A 24 5.31 -0.52 10.86
C LEU A 24 4.89 -0.29 12.31
N VAL A 25 3.66 -0.69 12.67
CA VAL A 25 3.16 -0.59 14.05
C VAL A 25 4.01 -1.45 15.00
N SER A 26 4.30 -2.69 14.61
CA SER A 26 5.12 -3.59 15.42
C SER A 26 6.53 -3.05 15.66
N LEU A 27 7.18 -2.52 14.61
CA LEU A 27 8.49 -1.88 14.71
C LEU A 27 8.44 -0.58 15.52
N GLY A 28 7.40 0.23 15.36
CA GLY A 28 7.20 1.48 16.09
C GLY A 28 7.02 1.26 17.59
N ILE A 29 6.28 0.21 17.98
CA ILE A 29 6.14 -0.20 19.39
C ILE A 29 7.48 -0.69 19.94
N ARG A 30 8.24 -1.47 19.15
CA ARG A 30 9.48 -2.11 19.61
C ARG A 30 10.66 -1.15 19.70
N PHE A 31 10.79 -0.23 18.76
CA PHE A 31 12.01 0.58 18.58
C PHE A 31 11.78 2.09 18.66
N GLY A 32 10.52 2.54 18.63
CA GLY A 32 10.16 3.95 18.55
C GLY A 32 10.17 4.49 17.12
N LEU A 33 9.49 5.61 16.92
CA LEU A 33 9.18 6.14 15.58
C LEU A 33 10.41 6.56 14.77
N MET A 34 11.48 6.99 15.43
CA MET A 34 12.70 7.47 14.77
C MET A 34 13.68 6.35 14.39
N HIS A 35 13.36 5.09 14.67
CA HIS A 35 14.25 3.98 14.34
C HIS A 35 14.39 3.84 12.80
N PRO A 36 15.60 3.60 12.25
CA PRO A 36 15.79 3.52 10.81
C PRO A 36 14.88 2.50 10.11
N GLU A 37 14.64 1.35 10.72
CA GLU A 37 13.71 0.35 10.15
C GLU A 37 12.24 0.81 10.14
N VAL A 38 11.83 1.64 11.10
CA VAL A 38 10.49 2.23 11.14
C VAL A 38 10.36 3.28 10.03
N GLN A 39 11.38 4.12 9.86
CA GLN A 39 11.42 5.12 8.79
C GLN A 39 11.41 4.47 7.40
N GLU A 40 12.19 3.42 7.21
CA GLU A 40 12.22 2.66 5.96
C GLU A 40 10.88 1.96 5.67
N CYS A 41 10.27 1.36 6.70
CA CYS A 41 8.95 0.75 6.57
C CYS A 41 7.87 1.80 6.24
N SER A 42 7.98 3.01 6.79
CA SER A 42 7.08 4.13 6.48
C SER A 42 7.21 4.55 5.02
N ARG A 43 8.45 4.70 4.52
CA ARG A 43 8.72 5.05 3.12
C ARG A 43 8.12 4.03 2.15
N GLN A 44 8.30 2.74 2.43
CA GLN A 44 7.75 1.66 1.61
C GLN A 44 6.22 1.67 1.61
N LEU A 45 5.60 1.97 2.76
CA LEU A 45 4.16 2.09 2.88
C LEU A 45 3.62 3.28 2.06
N ASP A 46 4.29 4.43 2.12
CA ASP A 46 3.92 5.62 1.34
C ASP A 46 3.98 5.36 -0.17
N GLU A 47 5.03 4.68 -0.64
CA GLU A 47 5.18 4.30 -2.05
C GLU A 47 4.05 3.38 -2.55
N LEU A 48 3.62 2.42 -1.73
CA LEU A 48 2.52 1.53 -2.07
C LEU A 48 1.16 2.24 -2.03
N LEU A 49 0.96 3.17 -1.09
CA LEU A 49 -0.25 3.98 -1.03
C LEU A 49 -0.39 4.85 -2.29
N LEU A 50 0.70 5.46 -2.77
CA LEU A 50 0.70 6.21 -4.02
C LEU A 50 0.32 5.33 -5.22
N GLN A 51 0.89 4.12 -5.32
CA GLN A 51 0.54 3.17 -6.38
C GLN A 51 -0.94 2.76 -6.33
N TYR A 52 -1.46 2.50 -5.13
CA TYR A 52 -2.88 2.19 -4.93
C TYR A 52 -3.78 3.33 -5.40
N TYR A 53 -3.45 4.57 -5.03
CA TYR A 53 -4.23 5.74 -5.42
C TYR A 53 -4.23 5.97 -6.93
N GLU A 54 -3.10 5.76 -7.60
CA GLU A 54 -3.04 5.86 -9.06
C GLU A 54 -3.92 4.77 -9.72
N ILE A 55 -3.87 3.53 -9.23
CA ILE A 55 -4.74 2.44 -9.73
C ILE A 55 -6.21 2.80 -9.56
N VAL A 56 -6.61 3.27 -8.37
CA VAL A 56 -8.00 3.67 -8.08
C VAL A 56 -8.43 4.85 -8.95
N ARG A 57 -7.55 5.83 -9.13
CA ARG A 57 -7.80 7.01 -9.99
C ARG A 57 -8.00 6.61 -11.45
N HIS A 58 -7.19 5.70 -11.97
CA HIS A 58 -7.33 5.19 -13.34
C HIS A 58 -8.64 4.43 -13.55
N HIS A 59 -9.11 3.66 -12.58
CA HIS A 59 -10.43 3.01 -12.64
C HIS A 59 -11.59 4.00 -12.63
N LYS A 60 -11.47 5.11 -11.90
CA LYS A 60 -12.52 6.13 -11.82
C LYS A 60 -12.61 6.99 -13.10
N ASN A 61 -11.50 7.17 -13.81
CA ASN A 61 -11.43 8.02 -15.01
C ASN A 61 -11.70 7.26 -16.33
N ASN A 62 -11.72 5.92 -16.32
CA ASN A 62 -12.19 5.09 -17.41
C ASN A 62 -13.45 4.33 -16.96
N PRO A 63 -14.62 4.98 -16.93
CA PRO A 63 -15.87 4.24 -16.78
C PRO A 63 -16.00 3.34 -18.02
N SER A 64 -16.17 2.04 -17.78
CA SER A 64 -16.42 1.05 -18.83
C SER A 64 -17.69 1.35 -19.62
#